data_AF-A0A2U2RZ03-F1
#
_entry.id   AF-A0A2U2RZ03-F1
#
_cell.length_a   1.000
_cell.length_b   1.000
_cell.length_c   1.000
_cell.angle_alpha   90.00
_cell.angle_beta   90.00
_cell.angle_gamma   90.00
#
_symmetry.space_group_name_H-M   'P 1'
#
loop_
_entity.id
_entity.type
_entity.pdbx_description
1 polymer ?
#
loop_
_entity_poly.entity_id
_entity_poly.type
_entity_poly.pdbx_seq_one_letter_code
_entity_poly.pdbx_strand_id
1 'polypeptide(L)'
;MIIKKDLSEILSLLSNLNISNHSIIWWAFNFTSKNPLSSGFFDSYFYKKKSTFLSPHLTLIKNTIWFFVNLIKSIYLLIQTYFFFISLENEKSKINVHLFSFVDGRKRGNMDTYFRDLITKIIKSNPELKVSYLFYVYRPYFRNNNALKFEKNKKINLLSYLTIKDFFWCFFQLFRIPFLTINFSNVRLKNSKKELNYIIRSQMISEMTTGFIDNLIIFRAFRRISKLGQIEKIIYPFENKSLEKLMLLALGNIKTIGYQHSSVSHRHFSLILSKDEIKINPLPEKIVTIGEITKNWLIDVGNFPEEIIKTGVYLRGNRTLKLRKRFFDKKNPKLLFVFSSGYDEVKKTINFLDTGNKVLDSYKIKFRFHPDFPIYGLNKYYNNWITNNVDSISKKSLNDELKWCDILVYISSSVVIEAISAKIPVINLNIDIYNSDPLLNKKLSLKKVVTNNNDFTKAINYFSEISNKDNIRLYSESINYIDKYAINKTKLDVKTFL
;
A
#
# COMPACT_ATOMS: atom_id res chain seq x y z
N MET A 1 24.64 -7.66 -3.74
CA MET A 1 23.92 -8.70 -4.51
C MET A 1 23.33 -9.83 -3.64
N ILE A 2 23.81 -10.01 -2.40
CA ILE A 2 23.39 -11.09 -1.47
C ILE A 2 21.90 -11.01 -1.05
N ILE A 3 21.32 -9.81 -0.98
CA ILE A 3 19.97 -9.59 -0.41
C ILE A 3 18.81 -10.06 -1.32
N LYS A 4 19.00 -10.11 -2.65
CA LYS A 4 17.93 -10.52 -3.57
C LYS A 4 17.57 -12.00 -3.44
N LYS A 5 18.56 -12.86 -3.16
CA LYS A 5 18.36 -14.31 -3.01
C LYS A 5 17.50 -14.62 -1.78
N ASP A 6 17.65 -13.84 -0.71
CA ASP A 6 16.92 -14.07 0.52
C ASP A 6 15.44 -13.61 0.42
N LEU A 7 15.14 -12.58 -0.38
CA LEU A 7 13.76 -12.17 -0.62
C LEU A 7 12.94 -13.24 -1.35
N SER A 8 13.49 -13.86 -2.40
CA SER A 8 12.82 -14.96 -3.11
C SER A 8 12.56 -16.16 -2.19
N GLU A 9 13.49 -16.44 -1.27
CA GLU A 9 13.33 -17.52 -0.29
C GLU A 9 12.18 -17.22 0.67
N ILE A 10 12.10 -16.00 1.21
CA ILE A 10 11.01 -15.61 2.12
C ILE A 10 9.65 -15.65 1.41
N LEU A 11 9.58 -15.21 0.14
CA LEU A 11 8.34 -15.27 -0.62
C LEU A 11 7.90 -16.72 -0.87
N SER A 12 8.84 -17.61 -1.21
CA SER A 12 8.54 -19.04 -1.34
C SER A 12 8.08 -19.64 -0.02
N LEU A 13 8.76 -19.30 1.08
CA LEU A 13 8.41 -19.72 2.43
C LEU A 13 6.98 -19.31 2.80
N LEU A 14 6.64 -18.03 2.66
CA LEU A 14 5.31 -17.52 3.00
C LEU A 14 4.23 -18.09 2.09
N SER A 15 4.53 -18.31 0.81
CA SER A 15 3.60 -18.96 -0.13
C SER A 15 3.30 -20.41 0.30
N ASN A 16 4.32 -21.17 0.67
CA ASN A 16 4.15 -22.56 1.13
C ASN A 16 3.42 -22.65 2.47
N LEU A 17 3.65 -21.68 3.37
CA LEU A 17 2.89 -21.57 4.61
C LEU A 17 1.42 -21.25 4.33
N ASN A 18 1.13 -20.32 3.42
CA ASN A 18 -0.23 -20.01 2.99
C ASN A 18 -0.93 -21.24 2.42
N ILE A 19 -0.29 -21.98 1.51
CA ILE A 19 -0.83 -23.22 0.94
C ILE A 19 -1.17 -24.23 2.05
N SER A 20 -0.27 -24.42 3.01
CA SER A 20 -0.40 -25.48 4.02
C SER A 20 -1.34 -25.13 5.18
N ASN A 21 -1.67 -23.85 5.37
CA ASN A 21 -2.41 -23.36 6.55
C ASN A 21 -3.65 -22.52 6.23
N HIS A 22 -4.01 -22.36 4.95
CA HIS A 22 -5.13 -21.50 4.54
C HIS A 22 -6.42 -21.82 5.30
N SER A 23 -6.94 -20.81 5.98
CA SER A 23 -8.18 -20.86 6.75
C SER A 23 -8.61 -19.43 7.06
N ILE A 24 -9.85 -19.24 7.53
CA ILE A 24 -10.33 -17.92 7.97
C ILE A 24 -9.38 -17.33 9.03
N ILE A 25 -8.93 -18.15 9.99
CA ILE A 25 -8.07 -17.68 11.07
C ILE A 25 -6.65 -17.38 10.56
N TRP A 26 -6.13 -18.19 9.64
CA TRP A 26 -4.82 -17.93 9.03
C TRP A 26 -4.82 -16.62 8.26
N TRP A 27 -5.80 -16.41 7.37
CA TRP A 27 -5.90 -15.19 6.56
C TRP A 27 -6.18 -13.92 7.37
N ALA A 28 -6.58 -14.05 8.64
CA ALA A 28 -6.73 -12.89 9.53
C ALA A 28 -5.40 -12.26 9.94
N PHE A 29 -4.26 -12.95 9.82
CA PHE A 29 -2.95 -12.38 10.14
C PHE A 29 -2.40 -11.58 8.95
N ASN A 30 -1.82 -10.41 9.21
CA ASN A 30 -1.26 -9.49 8.21
C ASN A 30 -0.04 -10.09 7.50
N PHE A 31 0.78 -10.89 8.18
CA PHE A 31 1.97 -11.51 7.54
C PHE A 31 1.59 -12.42 6.36
N THR A 32 0.38 -12.98 6.34
CA THR A 32 -0.12 -13.84 5.24
C THR A 32 -0.36 -13.07 3.93
N SER A 33 -0.44 -11.74 4.01
CA SER A 33 -0.42 -10.87 2.83
C SER A 33 0.99 -10.67 2.25
N LYS A 34 2.04 -11.13 2.93
CA LYS A 34 3.44 -10.95 2.50
C LYS A 34 3.90 -9.49 2.42
N ASN A 35 3.11 -8.52 2.87
CA ASN A 35 3.48 -7.12 2.81
C ASN A 35 4.46 -6.76 3.95
N PRO A 36 5.71 -6.36 3.62
CA PRO A 36 6.74 -6.07 4.62
C PRO A 36 6.43 -4.81 5.45
N LEU A 37 5.53 -3.94 4.98
CA LEU A 37 5.13 -2.72 5.69
C LEU A 37 4.00 -2.98 6.71
N SER A 38 3.24 -4.06 6.56
CA SER A 38 2.12 -4.39 7.47
C SER A 38 2.46 -5.43 8.53
N SER A 39 3.65 -6.03 8.45
CA SER A 39 4.06 -7.12 9.33
C SER A 39 5.54 -7.03 9.69
N GLY A 40 5.84 -7.17 10.98
CA GLY A 40 7.21 -7.32 11.50
C GLY A 40 7.85 -8.68 11.20
N PHE A 41 7.20 -9.52 10.39
CA PHE A 41 7.71 -10.85 10.02
C PHE A 41 9.06 -10.76 9.31
N PHE A 42 9.19 -9.87 8.32
CA PHE A 42 10.43 -9.72 7.54
C PHE A 42 11.59 -9.29 8.43
N ASP A 43 11.37 -8.31 9.28
CA ASP A 43 12.39 -7.86 10.24
C ASP A 43 12.77 -8.99 11.22
N SER A 44 11.78 -9.72 11.72
CA SER A 44 12.03 -10.87 12.61
C SER A 44 12.81 -11.97 11.90
N TYR A 45 12.49 -12.28 10.64
CA TYR A 45 13.16 -13.31 9.87
C TYR A 45 14.61 -12.94 9.53
N PHE A 46 14.86 -11.69 9.15
CA PHE A 46 16.20 -11.22 8.76
C PHE A 46 17.10 -10.90 9.95
N TYR A 47 16.59 -10.20 10.97
CA TYR A 47 17.43 -9.63 12.04
C TYR A 47 17.55 -10.54 13.29
N LYS A 48 16.54 -11.36 13.62
CA LYS A 48 16.66 -12.26 14.79
C LYS A 48 17.64 -13.40 14.59
N LYS A 49 18.09 -13.65 13.36
CA LYS A 49 19.19 -14.58 13.06
C LYS A 49 20.47 -14.24 13.84
N LYS A 50 20.60 -13.02 14.39
CA LYS A 50 21.75 -12.56 15.16
C LYS A 50 21.54 -12.48 16.69
N SER A 51 20.32 -12.61 17.21
CA SER A 51 20.12 -12.55 18.67
C SER A 51 20.39 -13.91 19.29
N THR A 52 21.29 -13.96 20.27
CA THR A 52 21.50 -15.14 21.11
C THR A 52 20.17 -15.59 21.69
N PHE A 53 19.77 -16.82 21.37
CA PHE A 53 18.55 -17.39 21.93
C PHE A 53 18.68 -17.40 23.46
N LEU A 54 17.81 -16.64 24.13
CA LEU A 54 17.57 -16.83 25.56
C LEU A 54 17.24 -18.30 25.82
N SER A 55 17.44 -18.76 27.06
CA SER A 55 17.07 -20.12 27.44
C SER A 55 15.60 -20.41 27.01
N PRO A 56 15.29 -21.64 26.56
CA PRO A 56 13.94 -21.98 26.08
C PRO A 56 12.83 -21.63 27.08
N HIS A 57 13.10 -21.75 28.38
CA HIS A 57 12.17 -21.40 29.46
C HIS A 57 11.86 -19.90 29.52
N LEU A 58 12.89 -19.05 29.49
CA LEU A 58 12.69 -17.59 29.49
C LEU A 58 11.92 -17.12 28.25
N THR A 59 12.22 -17.76 27.12
CA THR A 59 11.53 -17.50 25.85
C THR A 59 10.04 -17.86 25.92
N LEU A 60 9.70 -18.99 26.55
CA LEU A 60 8.32 -19.41 26.77
C LEU A 60 7.58 -18.44 27.70
N ILE A 61 8.16 -18.10 28.86
CA ILE A 61 7.58 -17.16 29.83
C ILE A 61 7.32 -15.81 29.17
N LYS A 62 8.31 -15.28 28.43
CA LYS A 62 8.18 -14.02 27.69
C LYS A 62 7.03 -14.06 26.69
N ASN A 63 6.91 -15.12 25.90
CA ASN A 63 5.84 -15.27 24.93
C ASN A 63 4.46 -15.35 25.60
N THR A 64 4.36 -16.07 26.73
CA THR A 64 3.12 -16.19 27.50
C THR A 64 2.69 -14.83 28.06
N ILE A 65 3.59 -14.10 28.73
CA ILE A 65 3.31 -12.76 29.26
C ILE A 65 2.90 -11.83 28.12
N TRP A 66 3.67 -11.83 27.02
CA TRP A 66 3.37 -11.01 25.87
C TRP A 66 1.97 -11.31 25.34
N PHE A 67 1.63 -12.59 25.17
CA PHE A 67 0.31 -13.04 24.71
C PHE A 67 -0.81 -12.45 25.57
N PHE A 68 -0.71 -12.56 26.91
CA PHE A 68 -1.71 -12.00 27.82
C PHE A 68 -1.84 -10.48 27.68
N VAL A 69 -0.71 -9.75 27.61
CA VAL A 69 -0.72 -8.29 27.41
C VAL A 69 -1.50 -7.92 26.15
N ASN A 70 -1.35 -8.68 25.07
CA ASN A 70 -1.99 -8.35 23.81
C ASN A 70 -3.38 -8.93 23.66
N LEU A 71 -3.70 -10.00 24.39
CA LEU A 71 -5.07 -10.42 24.61
C LEU A 71 -5.86 -9.31 25.30
N ILE A 72 -5.35 -8.71 26.37
CA ILE A 72 -6.00 -7.58 27.07
C ILE A 72 -6.19 -6.39 26.13
N LYS A 73 -5.13 -5.97 25.41
CA LYS A 73 -5.24 -4.90 24.40
C LYS A 73 -6.27 -5.24 23.33
N SER A 74 -6.28 -6.48 22.85
CA SER A 74 -7.23 -6.96 21.85
C SER A 74 -8.67 -6.88 22.32
N ILE A 75 -8.93 -7.27 23.57
CA ILE A 75 -10.25 -7.14 24.21
C ILE A 75 -10.66 -5.67 24.31
N TYR A 76 -9.75 -4.79 24.75
CA TYR A 76 -10.00 -3.35 24.79
C TYR A 76 -10.35 -2.78 23.41
N LEU A 77 -9.64 -3.19 22.36
CA LEU A 77 -9.91 -2.79 20.97
C LEU A 77 -11.27 -3.30 20.46
N LEU A 78 -11.66 -4.52 20.84
CA LEU A 78 -13.00 -5.04 20.55
C LEU A 78 -14.08 -4.21 21.24
N ILE A 79 -13.89 -3.87 22.52
CA ILE A 79 -14.82 -3.03 23.31
C ILE A 79 -14.95 -1.63 22.68
N GLN A 80 -13.84 -0.99 22.30
CA GLN A 80 -13.87 0.30 21.60
C GLN A 80 -14.66 0.23 20.29
N THR A 81 -14.48 -0.86 19.53
CA THR A 81 -15.20 -1.06 18.27
C THR A 81 -16.69 -1.32 18.51
N TYR A 82 -17.02 -2.02 19.58
CA TYR A 82 -18.40 -2.24 20.01
C TYR A 82 -19.11 -0.95 20.41
N PHE A 83 -18.46 -0.07 21.19
CA PHE A 83 -19.05 1.23 21.55
C PHE A 83 -19.30 2.11 20.32
N PHE A 84 -18.36 2.13 19.37
CA PHE A 84 -18.58 2.83 18.11
C PHE A 84 -19.73 2.20 17.31
N PHE A 85 -19.84 0.88 17.27
CA PHE A 85 -20.96 0.19 16.65
C PHE A 85 -22.32 0.60 17.23
N ILE A 86 -22.46 0.67 18.55
CA ILE A 86 -23.72 1.09 19.20
C ILE A 86 -24.11 2.52 18.80
N SER A 87 -23.13 3.39 18.54
CA SER A 87 -23.40 4.77 18.12
C SER A 87 -23.77 4.91 16.64
N LEU A 88 -23.78 3.83 15.86
CA LEU A 88 -24.11 3.88 14.43
C LEU A 88 -25.61 3.68 14.22
N GLU A 89 -26.18 4.52 13.36
CA GLU A 89 -27.54 4.33 12.89
C GLU A 89 -27.60 3.18 11.86
N ASN A 90 -28.62 2.34 11.98
CA ASN A 90 -28.86 1.23 11.07
C ASN A 90 -29.64 1.71 9.85
N GLU A 91 -28.94 2.30 8.88
CA GLU A 91 -29.52 2.56 7.57
C GLU A 91 -29.59 1.26 6.75
N LYS A 92 -30.76 0.61 6.76
CA LYS A 92 -31.07 -0.49 5.84
C LYS A 92 -31.70 0.09 4.60
N SER A 93 -30.97 0.08 3.50
CA SER A 93 -31.51 0.46 2.21
C SER A 93 -31.14 -0.56 1.14
N LYS A 94 -32.06 -0.79 0.19
CA LYS A 94 -31.79 -1.63 -0.98
C LYS A 94 -30.72 -0.94 -1.83
N ILE A 95 -29.51 -1.48 -1.83
CA ILE A 95 -28.35 -1.00 -2.61
C ILE A 95 -27.88 -2.15 -3.51
N ASN A 96 -27.79 -1.92 -4.81
CA ASN A 96 -27.30 -2.90 -5.77
C ASN A 96 -25.76 -2.97 -5.76
N VAL A 97 -25.10 -1.79 -5.70
CA VAL A 97 -23.64 -1.67 -5.84
C VAL A 97 -23.03 -0.88 -4.70
N HIS A 98 -22.03 -1.45 -4.04
CA HIS A 98 -21.22 -0.75 -3.04
C HIS A 98 -19.81 -0.43 -3.55
N LEU A 99 -19.36 0.80 -3.31
CA LEU A 99 -17.94 1.16 -3.38
C LEU A 99 -17.37 1.10 -1.96
N PHE A 100 -16.65 0.02 -1.66
CA PHE A 100 -15.99 -0.20 -0.37
C PHE A 100 -14.73 0.64 -0.25
N SER A 101 -14.69 1.60 0.69
CA SER A 101 -13.54 2.48 0.90
C SER A 101 -13.18 2.61 2.38
N PHE A 102 -11.91 2.94 2.63
CA PHE A 102 -11.38 3.23 3.95
C PHE A 102 -11.49 4.71 4.32
N VAL A 103 -11.68 5.02 5.61
CA VAL A 103 -11.66 6.38 6.16
C VAL A 103 -10.65 6.46 7.30
N ASP A 104 -9.57 7.23 7.08
CA ASP A 104 -8.40 7.33 7.95
C ASP A 104 -8.20 8.73 8.55
N GLY A 105 -9.25 9.56 8.54
CA GLY A 105 -9.23 10.92 9.09
C GLY A 105 -8.64 11.99 8.17
N ARG A 106 -8.12 11.63 6.98
CA ARG A 106 -7.74 12.62 5.97
C ARG A 106 -8.97 13.38 5.49
N LYS A 107 -8.85 14.70 5.30
CA LYS A 107 -9.91 15.52 4.69
C LYS A 107 -10.09 15.10 3.24
N ARG A 108 -11.29 14.62 2.88
CA ARG A 108 -11.63 14.10 1.55
C ARG A 108 -12.33 15.12 0.65
N GLY A 109 -12.89 16.17 1.25
CA GLY A 109 -13.87 17.02 0.54
C GLY A 109 -15.08 16.18 0.12
N ASN A 110 -15.59 16.41 -1.10
CA ASN A 110 -16.72 15.66 -1.66
C ASN A 110 -16.26 14.50 -2.58
N MET A 111 -15.03 14.00 -2.42
CA MET A 111 -14.48 12.96 -3.30
C MET A 111 -13.82 11.84 -2.51
N ASP A 112 -14.05 10.61 -2.95
CA ASP A 112 -13.40 9.44 -2.38
C ASP A 112 -11.89 9.43 -2.64
N THR A 113 -11.09 8.97 -1.68
CA THR A 113 -9.62 8.91 -1.79
C THR A 113 -9.15 7.98 -2.92
N TYR A 114 -9.87 6.89 -3.16
CA TYR A 114 -9.53 5.83 -4.11
C TYR A 114 -10.33 5.98 -5.40
N PHE A 115 -11.64 6.18 -5.28
CA PHE A 115 -12.58 6.16 -6.40
C PHE A 115 -12.93 7.54 -6.96
N ARG A 116 -12.55 8.62 -6.29
CA ARG A 116 -12.87 10.00 -6.68
C ARG A 116 -14.37 10.21 -6.95
N ASP A 117 -14.74 10.43 -8.20
CA ASP A 117 -16.08 10.73 -8.71
C ASP A 117 -16.74 9.52 -9.40
N LEU A 118 -16.15 8.32 -9.25
CA LEU A 118 -16.65 7.10 -9.91
C LEU A 118 -18.11 6.81 -9.54
N ILE A 119 -18.51 7.00 -8.27
CA ILE A 119 -19.90 6.78 -7.84
C ILE A 119 -20.89 7.60 -8.68
N THR A 120 -20.59 8.89 -8.87
CA THR A 120 -21.43 9.81 -9.63
C THR A 120 -21.49 9.42 -11.10
N LYS A 121 -20.37 8.94 -11.65
CA LYS A 121 -20.31 8.45 -13.04
C LYS A 121 -21.09 7.15 -13.25
N ILE A 122 -21.07 6.23 -12.28
CA ILE A 122 -21.89 5.01 -12.31
C ILE A 122 -23.37 5.40 -12.31
N ILE A 123 -23.81 6.21 -11.34
CA ILE A 123 -25.20 6.66 -11.23
C ILE A 123 -25.64 7.38 -12.51
N LYS A 124 -24.81 8.26 -13.06
CA LYS A 124 -25.14 8.97 -14.32
C LYS A 124 -25.29 8.03 -15.51
N SER A 125 -24.46 6.98 -15.59
CA SER A 125 -24.46 6.06 -16.74
C SER A 125 -25.49 4.94 -16.61
N ASN A 126 -25.96 4.64 -15.39
CA ASN A 126 -26.90 3.58 -15.06
C ASN A 126 -27.84 4.07 -13.93
N PRO A 127 -28.80 4.96 -14.23
CA PRO A 127 -29.65 5.60 -13.22
C PRO A 127 -30.52 4.64 -12.39
N GLU A 128 -30.78 3.45 -12.93
CA GLU A 128 -31.53 2.37 -12.27
C GLU A 128 -30.73 1.69 -11.14
N LEU A 129 -29.40 1.77 -11.17
CA LEU A 129 -28.55 1.19 -10.14
C LEU A 129 -28.56 2.06 -8.89
N LYS A 130 -28.94 1.46 -7.75
CA LYS A 130 -28.74 2.09 -6.45
C LYS A 130 -27.31 1.85 -6.01
N VAL A 131 -26.52 2.92 -6.00
CA VAL A 131 -25.09 2.89 -5.65
C VAL A 131 -24.86 3.63 -4.34
N SER A 132 -24.03 3.09 -3.46
CA SER A 132 -23.57 3.80 -2.26
C SER A 132 -22.11 3.53 -1.95
N TYR A 133 -21.50 4.42 -1.15
CA TYR A 133 -20.27 4.06 -0.47
C TYR A 133 -20.55 3.12 0.70
N LEU A 134 -19.65 2.16 0.90
CA LEU A 134 -19.57 1.33 2.09
C LEU A 134 -18.24 1.65 2.77
N PHE A 135 -18.27 2.42 3.86
CA PHE A 135 -17.05 2.90 4.51
C PHE A 135 -16.64 2.00 5.67
N TYR A 136 -15.38 1.60 5.69
CA TYR A 136 -14.72 1.17 6.93
C TYR A 136 -13.95 2.34 7.52
N VAL A 137 -14.38 2.79 8.71
CA VAL A 137 -13.74 3.87 9.45
C VAL A 137 -12.64 3.28 10.32
N TYR A 138 -11.40 3.71 10.13
CA TYR A 138 -10.27 3.30 10.98
C TYR A 138 -10.34 3.99 12.34
N ARG A 139 -9.70 3.37 13.34
CA ARG A 139 -9.46 4.00 14.65
C ARG A 139 -8.55 5.23 14.50
N PRO A 140 -8.74 6.28 15.32
CA PRO A 140 -9.82 6.47 16.30
C PRO A 140 -11.16 6.79 15.61
N TYR A 141 -12.18 5.95 15.88
CA TYR A 141 -13.40 5.91 15.06
C TYR A 141 -14.17 7.23 15.01
N PHE A 142 -14.48 7.83 16.16
CA PHE A 142 -15.26 9.07 16.22
C PHE A 142 -14.58 10.23 15.49
N ARG A 143 -13.27 10.40 15.70
CA ARG A 143 -12.47 11.41 14.99
C ARG A 143 -12.48 11.19 13.48
N ASN A 144 -12.29 9.96 13.05
CA ASN A 144 -12.21 9.64 11.62
C ASN A 144 -13.61 9.67 10.96
N ASN A 145 -14.68 9.37 11.70
CA ASN A 145 -16.05 9.48 11.22
C ASN A 145 -16.43 10.93 10.88
N ASN A 146 -15.85 11.92 11.56
CA ASN A 146 -16.05 13.33 11.22
C ASN A 146 -15.55 13.68 9.80
N ALA A 147 -14.63 12.91 9.23
CA ALA A 147 -14.22 13.10 7.84
C ALA A 147 -15.35 12.82 6.83
N LEU A 148 -16.40 12.11 7.25
CA LEU A 148 -17.58 11.82 6.45
C LEU A 148 -18.67 12.89 6.56
N LYS A 149 -18.53 13.92 7.43
CA LYS A 149 -19.56 14.96 7.61
C LYS A 149 -19.94 15.68 6.31
N PHE A 150 -18.98 15.83 5.40
CA PHE A 150 -19.16 16.52 4.12
C PHE A 150 -19.46 15.57 2.94
N GLU A 151 -19.50 14.25 3.17
CA GLU A 151 -19.84 13.31 2.11
C GLU A 151 -21.33 13.45 1.74
N LYS A 152 -21.56 13.86 0.49
CA LYS A 152 -22.89 14.12 -0.08
C LYS A 152 -23.53 12.85 -0.66
N ASN A 153 -22.71 11.90 -1.11
CA ASN A 153 -23.24 10.66 -1.64
C ASN A 153 -23.76 9.78 -0.52
N LYS A 154 -24.70 8.91 -0.86
CA LYS A 154 -25.21 7.90 0.06
C LYS A 154 -24.05 7.05 0.60
N LYS A 155 -24.01 6.89 1.92
CA LYS A 155 -22.91 6.23 2.62
C LYS A 155 -23.45 5.31 3.70
N ILE A 156 -22.85 4.14 3.84
CA ILE A 156 -23.16 3.18 4.89
C ILE A 156 -21.87 2.85 5.61
N ASN A 157 -21.89 2.81 6.94
CA ASN A 157 -20.75 2.35 7.72
C ASN A 157 -20.75 0.81 7.74
N LEU A 158 -19.65 0.17 7.34
CA LEU A 158 -19.54 -1.29 7.32
C LEU A 158 -19.87 -1.92 8.69
N LEU A 159 -19.52 -1.24 9.78
CA LEU A 159 -19.73 -1.77 11.13
C LEU A 159 -21.20 -1.79 11.55
N SER A 160 -22.10 -1.04 10.90
CA SER A 160 -23.54 -1.08 11.23
C SER A 160 -24.19 -2.43 10.89
N TYR A 161 -23.55 -3.27 10.07
CA TYR A 161 -24.04 -4.62 9.76
C TYR A 161 -23.75 -5.66 10.84
N LEU A 162 -22.96 -5.32 11.87
CA LEU A 162 -22.60 -6.24 12.93
C LEU A 162 -23.73 -6.44 13.94
N THR A 163 -23.60 -7.51 14.72
CA THR A 163 -24.42 -7.78 15.90
C THR A 163 -23.53 -8.10 17.09
N ILE A 164 -24.06 -8.05 18.31
CA ILE A 164 -23.31 -8.43 19.53
C ILE A 164 -22.67 -9.83 19.43
N LYS A 165 -23.35 -10.79 18.78
CA LYS A 165 -22.84 -12.16 18.57
C LYS A 165 -21.56 -12.18 17.75
N ASP A 166 -21.36 -11.20 16.86
CA ASP A 166 -20.17 -11.11 16.03
C ASP A 166 -18.95 -10.68 16.86
N PHE A 167 -19.14 -9.81 17.85
CA PHE A 167 -18.08 -9.42 18.79
C PHE A 167 -17.66 -10.57 19.71
N PHE A 168 -18.64 -11.32 20.26
CA PHE A 168 -18.34 -12.53 21.03
C PHE A 168 -17.59 -13.56 20.19
N TRP A 169 -18.00 -13.76 18.93
CA TRP A 169 -17.30 -14.68 18.03
C TRP A 169 -15.83 -14.28 17.82
N CYS A 170 -15.56 -12.98 17.56
CA CYS A 170 -14.19 -12.46 17.43
C CYS A 170 -13.40 -12.63 18.73
N PHE A 171 -14.01 -12.36 19.89
CA PHE A 171 -13.41 -12.56 21.20
C PHE A 171 -12.95 -14.01 21.39
N PHE A 172 -13.81 -15.00 21.08
CA PHE A 172 -13.44 -16.42 21.18
C PHE A 172 -12.31 -16.82 20.22
N GLN A 173 -12.18 -16.17 19.05
CA GLN A 173 -11.06 -16.47 18.15
C GLN A 173 -9.70 -16.08 18.73
N LEU A 174 -9.62 -15.08 19.62
CA LEU A 174 -8.38 -14.68 20.28
C LEU A 174 -7.76 -15.82 21.11
N PHE A 175 -8.61 -16.59 21.80
CA PHE A 175 -8.18 -17.72 22.62
C PHE A 175 -7.72 -18.92 21.80
N ARG A 176 -8.04 -18.98 20.50
CA ARG A 176 -7.58 -20.07 19.63
C ARG A 176 -6.13 -19.92 19.20
N ILE A 177 -5.58 -18.70 19.23
CA ILE A 177 -4.24 -18.40 18.68
C ILE A 177 -3.13 -19.28 19.28
N PRO A 178 -3.05 -19.50 20.61
CA PRO A 178 -2.06 -20.40 21.21
C PRO A 178 -2.20 -21.86 20.76
N PHE A 179 -3.39 -22.29 20.32
CA PHE A 179 -3.67 -23.67 19.92
C PHE A 179 -3.60 -23.91 18.41
N LEU A 180 -3.33 -22.88 17.60
CA LEU A 180 -3.20 -23.03 16.15
C LEU A 180 -1.96 -23.83 15.78
N THR A 181 -2.16 -25.03 15.25
CA THR A 181 -1.06 -25.84 14.72
C THR A 181 -0.62 -25.26 13.37
N ILE A 182 0.69 -25.04 13.22
CA ILE A 182 1.27 -24.54 11.96
C ILE A 182 1.86 -25.73 11.21
N ASN A 183 1.33 -25.99 10.03
CA ASN A 183 1.80 -27.03 9.14
C ASN A 183 2.99 -26.52 8.30
N PHE A 184 4.09 -27.27 8.32
CA PHE A 184 5.32 -27.00 7.58
C PHE A 184 5.59 -28.06 6.49
N SER A 185 4.61 -28.88 6.11
CA SER A 185 4.79 -30.01 5.17
C SER A 185 5.45 -29.59 3.86
N ASN A 186 5.06 -28.45 3.30
CA ASN A 186 5.54 -27.94 2.01
C ASN A 186 6.72 -26.96 2.14
N VAL A 187 7.30 -26.81 3.33
CA VAL A 187 8.30 -25.77 3.57
C VAL A 187 9.71 -26.36 3.56
N ARG A 188 10.48 -26.06 2.50
CA ARG A 188 11.92 -26.29 2.46
C ARG A 188 12.62 -25.19 3.25
N LEU A 189 13.35 -25.55 4.31
CA LEU A 189 13.92 -24.57 5.23
C LEU A 189 15.45 -24.61 5.23
N LYS A 190 16.06 -23.42 5.24
CA LYS A 190 17.43 -23.25 5.74
C LYS A 190 17.51 -23.22 7.26
N ASN A 191 16.47 -22.70 7.93
CA ASN A 191 16.39 -22.62 9.39
C ASN A 191 15.75 -23.87 9.98
N SER A 192 15.95 -24.12 11.28
CA SER A 192 15.23 -25.22 11.94
C SER A 192 13.72 -24.94 11.95
N LYS A 193 12.88 -25.97 11.77
CA LYS A 193 11.41 -25.86 11.89
C LYS A 193 10.99 -25.20 13.22
N LYS A 194 11.74 -25.47 14.29
CA LYS A 194 11.52 -24.93 15.64
C LYS A 194 11.70 -23.40 15.68
N GLU A 195 12.76 -22.88 15.09
CA GLU A 195 13.04 -21.44 15.02
C GLU A 195 11.97 -20.71 14.21
N LEU A 196 11.59 -21.25 13.04
CA LEU A 196 10.55 -20.65 12.22
C LEU A 196 9.19 -20.65 12.94
N ASN A 197 8.83 -21.75 13.59
CA ASN A 197 7.60 -21.82 14.40
C ASN A 197 7.60 -20.74 15.48
N TYR A 198 8.73 -20.52 16.16
CA TYR A 198 8.86 -19.44 17.13
C TYR A 198 8.63 -18.05 16.50
N ILE A 199 9.24 -17.76 15.35
CA ILE A 199 9.08 -16.49 14.63
C ILE A 199 7.61 -16.28 14.25
N ILE A 200 6.96 -17.28 13.66
CA ILE A 200 5.56 -17.17 13.24
C ILE A 200 4.64 -16.99 14.44
N ARG A 201 4.83 -17.75 15.52
CA ARG A 201 4.03 -17.61 16.74
C ARG A 201 4.20 -16.23 17.37
N SER A 202 5.43 -15.75 17.48
CA SER A 202 5.70 -14.39 17.95
C SER A 202 5.02 -13.34 17.07
N GLN A 203 4.97 -13.55 15.75
CA GLN A 203 4.32 -12.64 14.82
C GLN A 203 2.78 -12.69 14.92
N MET A 204 2.18 -13.88 14.99
CA MET A 204 0.74 -14.05 15.18
C MET A 204 0.27 -13.35 16.46
N ILE A 205 1.02 -13.56 17.54
CA ILE A 205 0.82 -12.89 18.82
C ILE A 205 0.94 -11.37 18.63
N SER A 206 2.02 -10.88 17.98
CA SER A 206 2.19 -9.46 17.63
C SER A 206 1.01 -8.82 16.90
N GLU A 207 0.38 -9.57 16.00
CA GLU A 207 -0.64 -9.08 15.08
C GLU A 207 -2.06 -9.13 15.65
N MET A 208 -2.24 -9.68 16.85
CA MET A 208 -3.53 -9.68 17.56
C MET A 208 -4.15 -8.27 17.60
N THR A 209 -3.32 -7.25 17.85
CA THR A 209 -3.76 -5.85 18.02
C THR A 209 -3.61 -4.98 16.78
N THR A 210 -2.80 -5.38 15.80
CA THR A 210 -2.46 -4.55 14.62
C THR A 210 -3.13 -4.99 13.32
N GLY A 211 -3.91 -6.08 13.35
CA GLY A 211 -4.70 -6.48 12.18
C GLY A 211 -5.69 -7.61 12.43
N PHE A 212 -5.35 -8.60 13.25
CA PHE A 212 -6.16 -9.82 13.41
C PHE A 212 -7.62 -9.53 13.77
N ILE A 213 -7.87 -8.71 14.79
CA ILE A 213 -9.24 -8.34 15.20
C ILE A 213 -9.97 -7.57 14.10
N ASP A 214 -9.33 -6.55 13.54
CA ASP A 214 -9.97 -5.68 12.55
C ASP A 214 -10.39 -6.51 11.32
N ASN A 215 -9.51 -7.43 10.90
CA ASN A 215 -9.75 -8.39 9.83
C ASN A 215 -10.93 -9.33 10.14
N LEU A 216 -11.01 -9.88 11.35
CA LEU A 216 -12.12 -10.75 11.77
C LEU A 216 -13.46 -9.99 11.85
N ILE A 217 -13.45 -8.75 12.36
CA ILE A 217 -14.66 -7.90 12.38
C ILE A 217 -15.17 -7.65 10.97
N ILE A 218 -14.27 -7.33 10.05
CA ILE A 218 -14.61 -7.09 8.64
C ILE A 218 -15.17 -8.35 7.99
N PHE A 219 -14.56 -9.51 8.25
CA PHE A 219 -15.12 -10.80 7.82
C PHE A 219 -16.57 -10.97 8.30
N ARG A 220 -16.86 -10.68 9.56
CA ARG A 220 -18.23 -10.80 10.12
C ARG A 220 -19.20 -9.81 9.48
N ALA A 221 -18.79 -8.56 9.30
CA ALA A 221 -19.62 -7.54 8.67
C ALA A 221 -20.00 -7.95 7.22
N PHE A 222 -19.03 -8.38 6.42
CA PHE A 222 -19.29 -8.84 5.05
C PHE A 222 -20.10 -10.14 5.00
N ARG A 223 -19.95 -11.03 6.00
CA ARG A 223 -20.76 -12.26 6.10
C ARG A 223 -22.23 -11.96 6.42
N ARG A 224 -22.51 -10.83 7.09
CA ARG A 224 -23.88 -10.34 7.33
C ARG A 224 -24.46 -9.74 6.05
N ILE A 225 -23.67 -8.88 5.40
CA ILE A 225 -23.99 -8.27 4.11
C ILE A 225 -24.38 -9.34 3.09
N SER A 226 -23.59 -10.42 2.94
CA SER A 226 -23.87 -11.49 1.98
C SER A 226 -25.17 -12.25 2.23
N LYS A 227 -25.67 -12.26 3.47
CA LYS A 227 -26.94 -12.88 3.84
C LYS A 227 -28.16 -12.00 3.61
N LEU A 228 -27.98 -10.71 3.33
CA LEU A 228 -29.12 -9.82 3.07
C LEU A 228 -29.74 -10.04 1.68
N GLY A 229 -28.99 -10.61 0.74
CA GLY A 229 -29.46 -10.90 -0.62
C GLY A 229 -29.78 -9.67 -1.48
N GLN A 230 -29.43 -8.46 -1.02
CA GLN A 230 -29.76 -7.20 -1.71
C GLN A 230 -28.62 -6.65 -2.56
N ILE A 231 -27.38 -7.07 -2.28
CA ILE A 231 -26.17 -6.51 -2.88
C ILE A 231 -25.71 -7.43 -3.99
N GLU A 232 -25.62 -6.88 -5.19
CA GLU A 232 -25.18 -7.61 -6.37
C GLU A 232 -23.67 -7.52 -6.54
N LYS A 233 -23.08 -6.37 -6.16
CA LYS A 233 -21.69 -6.05 -6.51
C LYS A 233 -20.98 -5.20 -5.45
N ILE A 234 -19.70 -5.52 -5.22
CA ILE A 234 -18.78 -4.71 -4.40
C ILE A 234 -17.53 -4.36 -5.20
N ILE A 235 -17.25 -3.06 -5.28
CA ILE A 235 -16.04 -2.50 -5.88
C ILE A 235 -15.16 -2.01 -4.73
N TYR A 236 -13.89 -2.43 -4.66
CA TYR A 236 -13.00 -2.11 -3.53
C TYR A 236 -11.57 -1.83 -3.99
N PRO A 237 -10.75 -1.02 -3.27
CA PRO A 237 -9.34 -0.86 -3.58
C PRO A 237 -8.61 -2.20 -3.36
N PHE A 238 -7.83 -2.63 -4.35
CA PHE A 238 -7.17 -3.93 -4.35
C PHE A 238 -5.66 -3.79 -4.10
N GLU A 239 -5.18 -4.43 -3.03
CA GLU A 239 -3.77 -4.60 -2.69
C GLU A 239 -3.43 -6.05 -2.28
N ASN A 240 -4.41 -6.96 -2.34
CA ASN A 240 -4.34 -8.36 -1.91
C ASN A 240 -3.94 -8.52 -0.43
N LYS A 241 -4.44 -7.61 0.42
CA LYS A 241 -4.22 -7.63 1.87
C LYS A 241 -5.11 -8.65 2.58
N SER A 242 -4.71 -9.05 3.78
CA SER A 242 -5.45 -9.99 4.65
C SER A 242 -6.92 -9.62 4.84
N LEU A 243 -7.20 -8.33 5.04
CA LEU A 243 -8.54 -7.77 5.13
C LEU A 243 -9.39 -8.07 3.88
N GLU A 244 -8.82 -7.86 2.69
CA GLU A 244 -9.50 -8.08 1.40
C GLU A 244 -9.75 -9.57 1.19
N LYS A 245 -8.78 -10.43 1.52
CA LYS A 245 -8.94 -11.89 1.45
C LYS A 245 -10.11 -12.38 2.30
N LEU A 246 -10.24 -11.83 3.51
CA LEU A 246 -11.34 -12.17 4.40
C LEU A 246 -12.69 -11.60 3.95
N MET A 247 -12.70 -10.38 3.41
CA MET A 247 -13.90 -9.84 2.76
C MET A 247 -14.38 -10.78 1.65
N LEU A 248 -13.48 -11.22 0.77
CA LEU A 248 -13.82 -12.12 -0.34
C LEU A 248 -14.38 -13.47 0.17
N LEU A 249 -13.74 -14.08 1.18
CA LEU A 249 -14.24 -15.31 1.81
C LEU A 249 -15.63 -15.15 2.46
N ALA A 250 -15.97 -13.94 2.91
CA ALA A 250 -17.24 -13.66 3.56
C ALA A 250 -18.40 -13.43 2.56
N LEU A 251 -18.09 -12.88 1.39
CA LEU A 251 -19.06 -12.39 0.41
C LEU A 251 -19.80 -13.48 -0.38
N GLY A 252 -19.22 -14.69 -0.51
CA GLY A 252 -19.85 -15.79 -1.24
C GLY A 252 -20.08 -15.43 -2.71
N ASN A 253 -21.34 -15.44 -3.16
CA ASN A 253 -21.71 -15.25 -4.58
C ASN A 253 -21.84 -13.78 -5.02
N ILE A 254 -21.61 -12.81 -4.13
CA ILE A 254 -21.65 -11.39 -4.51
C ILE A 254 -20.49 -11.10 -5.47
N LYS A 255 -20.77 -10.42 -6.59
CA LYS A 255 -19.75 -10.06 -7.57
C LYS A 255 -18.76 -9.08 -6.98
N THR A 256 -17.48 -9.28 -7.23
CA THR A 256 -16.42 -8.46 -6.62
C THR A 256 -15.46 -7.92 -7.66
N ILE A 257 -15.16 -6.63 -7.55
CA ILE A 257 -14.24 -5.93 -8.43
C ILE A 257 -13.16 -5.26 -7.59
N GLY A 258 -11.94 -5.78 -7.68
CA GLY A 258 -10.76 -5.20 -7.07
C GLY A 258 -10.15 -4.11 -7.95
N TYR A 259 -10.14 -2.86 -7.51
CA TYR A 259 -9.49 -1.76 -8.21
C TYR A 259 -8.05 -1.58 -7.71
N GLN A 260 -7.08 -2.08 -8.47
CA GLN A 260 -5.67 -1.84 -8.23
C GLN A 260 -5.41 -0.36 -8.53
N HIS A 261 -5.19 0.44 -7.48
CA HIS A 261 -5.36 1.91 -7.52
C HIS A 261 -4.03 2.69 -7.36
N SER A 262 -2.93 1.99 -7.15
CA SER A 262 -1.60 2.54 -6.83
C SER A 262 -0.56 2.06 -7.85
N SER A 263 0.64 2.66 -7.86
CA SER A 263 1.74 2.10 -8.65
C SER A 263 2.22 0.77 -8.07
N VAL A 264 2.55 -0.19 -8.93
CA VAL A 264 3.18 -1.46 -8.54
C VAL A 264 4.71 -1.36 -8.59
N SER A 265 5.37 -2.17 -7.77
CA SER A 265 6.83 -2.32 -7.71
C SER A 265 7.17 -3.68 -7.12
N HIS A 266 8.42 -4.11 -7.25
CA HIS A 266 8.83 -5.43 -6.77
C HIS A 266 8.70 -5.61 -5.26
N ARG A 267 8.60 -4.52 -4.48
CA ARG A 267 8.32 -4.58 -3.04
C ARG A 267 6.90 -5.02 -2.69
N HIS A 268 5.95 -4.95 -3.64
CA HIS A 268 4.55 -5.28 -3.40
C HIS A 268 4.35 -6.79 -3.43
N PHE A 269 4.98 -7.46 -2.46
CA PHE A 269 4.99 -8.91 -2.30
C PHE A 269 3.59 -9.51 -2.10
N SER A 270 2.62 -8.72 -1.65
CA SER A 270 1.22 -9.13 -1.62
C SER A 270 0.65 -9.41 -3.01
N LEU A 271 1.22 -8.82 -4.05
CA LEU A 271 0.83 -9.01 -5.44
C LEU A 271 1.74 -10.01 -6.18
N ILE A 272 2.56 -10.79 -5.48
CA ILE A 272 3.41 -11.84 -6.09
C ILE A 272 2.99 -13.17 -5.50
N LEU A 273 2.21 -13.96 -6.22
CA LEU A 273 1.69 -15.25 -5.75
C LEU A 273 2.43 -16.41 -6.41
N SER A 274 2.58 -17.53 -5.70
CA SER A 274 3.05 -18.76 -6.36
C SER A 274 1.91 -19.41 -7.17
N LYS A 275 2.27 -20.26 -8.14
CA LYS A 275 1.29 -20.99 -8.98
C LYS A 275 0.33 -21.89 -8.19
N ASP A 276 0.72 -22.33 -6.99
CA ASP A 276 -0.16 -23.13 -6.13
C ASP A 276 -0.91 -22.27 -5.12
N GLU A 277 -0.30 -21.19 -4.63
CA GLU A 277 -0.97 -20.23 -3.75
C GLU A 277 -2.15 -19.53 -4.45
N ILE A 278 -2.04 -19.21 -5.74
CA ILE A 278 -3.12 -18.56 -6.51
C ILE A 278 -4.43 -19.38 -6.46
N LYS A 279 -4.34 -20.71 -6.38
CA LYS A 279 -5.49 -21.63 -6.35
C LYS A 279 -6.27 -21.55 -5.04
N ILE A 280 -5.61 -21.16 -3.94
CA ILE A 280 -6.18 -21.09 -2.59
C ILE A 280 -6.30 -19.66 -2.07
N ASN A 281 -5.67 -18.69 -2.74
CA ASN A 281 -5.74 -17.28 -2.36
C ASN A 281 -7.11 -16.72 -2.76
N PRO A 282 -7.87 -16.10 -1.85
CA PRO A 282 -9.13 -15.47 -2.21
C PRO A 282 -8.88 -14.32 -3.20
N LEU A 283 -9.53 -14.37 -4.37
CA LEU A 283 -9.43 -13.37 -5.43
C LEU A 283 -10.82 -12.82 -5.79
N PRO A 284 -10.90 -11.56 -6.26
CA PRO A 284 -12.15 -11.05 -6.82
C PRO A 284 -12.45 -11.68 -8.18
N GLU A 285 -13.69 -11.56 -8.63
CA GLU A 285 -14.11 -11.97 -9.98
C GLU A 285 -13.38 -11.16 -11.07
N LYS A 286 -13.09 -9.88 -10.79
CA LYS A 286 -12.43 -8.96 -11.69
C LYS A 286 -11.43 -8.09 -10.95
N ILE A 287 -10.25 -7.86 -11.53
CA ILE A 287 -9.26 -6.88 -11.08
C ILE A 287 -9.15 -5.80 -12.15
N VAL A 288 -9.45 -4.56 -11.81
CA VAL A 288 -9.30 -3.40 -12.70
C VAL A 288 -8.03 -2.65 -12.32
N THR A 289 -7.09 -2.52 -13.27
CA THR A 289 -5.81 -1.84 -13.02
C THR A 289 -5.83 -0.37 -13.43
N ILE A 290 -4.86 0.42 -12.95
CA ILE A 290 -4.69 1.81 -13.38
C ILE A 290 -4.19 1.97 -14.84
N GLY A 291 -3.76 0.89 -15.48
CA GLY A 291 -3.23 0.90 -16.83
C GLY A 291 -2.68 -0.47 -17.29
N GLU A 292 -2.28 -0.52 -18.55
CA GLU A 292 -1.79 -1.71 -19.25
C GLU A 292 -0.51 -2.26 -18.61
N ILE A 293 0.44 -1.39 -18.24
CA ILE A 293 1.70 -1.86 -17.63
C ILE A 293 1.43 -2.59 -16.32
N THR A 294 0.52 -2.08 -15.48
CA THR A 294 0.15 -2.75 -14.23
C THR A 294 -0.62 -4.05 -14.49
N LYS A 295 -1.47 -4.11 -15.52
CA LYS A 295 -2.12 -5.36 -15.96
C LYS A 295 -1.05 -6.41 -16.27
N ASN A 296 -0.13 -6.09 -17.18
CA ASN A 296 0.88 -7.04 -17.64
C ASN A 296 1.80 -7.46 -16.48
N TRP A 297 2.18 -6.53 -15.59
CA TRP A 297 2.99 -6.88 -14.42
C TRP A 297 2.28 -7.86 -13.47
N LEU A 298 0.97 -7.69 -13.23
CA LEU A 298 0.22 -8.64 -12.39
C LEU A 298 0.14 -10.04 -13.02
N ILE A 299 0.06 -10.13 -14.34
CA ILE A 299 0.06 -11.41 -15.07
C ILE A 299 1.46 -12.03 -15.00
N ASP A 300 2.47 -11.32 -15.51
CA ASP A 300 3.81 -11.84 -15.76
C ASP A 300 4.62 -12.08 -14.48
N VAL A 301 4.49 -11.17 -13.50
CA VAL A 301 5.25 -11.20 -12.25
C VAL A 301 4.37 -11.64 -11.08
N GLY A 302 3.11 -11.20 -11.08
CA GLY A 302 2.19 -11.51 -10.00
C GLY A 302 1.58 -12.91 -10.06
N ASN A 303 1.67 -13.59 -11.21
CA ASN A 303 1.01 -14.86 -11.53
C ASN A 303 -0.52 -14.83 -11.37
N PHE A 304 -1.13 -13.66 -11.57
CA PHE A 304 -2.58 -13.54 -11.59
C PHE A 304 -3.14 -14.06 -12.93
N PRO A 305 -4.31 -14.72 -12.93
CA PRO A 305 -4.95 -15.16 -14.16
C PRO A 305 -5.31 -13.98 -15.06
N GLU A 306 -4.99 -14.05 -16.35
CA GLU A 306 -5.23 -12.94 -17.28
C GLU A 306 -6.73 -12.64 -17.43
N GLU A 307 -7.58 -13.66 -17.38
CA GLU A 307 -9.01 -13.57 -17.63
C GLU A 307 -9.73 -12.63 -16.65
N ILE A 308 -9.24 -12.56 -15.40
CA ILE A 308 -9.80 -11.69 -14.36
C ILE A 308 -9.22 -10.28 -14.39
N ILE A 309 -8.11 -10.02 -15.10
CA ILE A 309 -7.47 -8.70 -15.09
C ILE A 309 -7.92 -7.86 -16.28
N LYS A 310 -8.48 -6.68 -16.00
CA LYS A 310 -8.90 -5.68 -16.98
C LYS A 310 -8.11 -4.39 -16.81
N THR A 311 -7.76 -3.79 -17.94
CA THR A 311 -7.15 -2.46 -17.97
C THR A 311 -8.22 -1.40 -17.69
N GLY A 312 -8.04 -0.63 -16.64
CA GLY A 312 -8.88 0.52 -16.30
C GLY A 312 -8.13 1.84 -16.48
N VAL A 313 -8.40 2.79 -15.58
CA VAL A 313 -7.81 4.14 -15.61
C VAL A 313 -7.30 4.53 -14.23
N TYR A 314 -6.35 5.46 -14.21
CA TYR A 314 -5.82 6.03 -12.98
C TYR A 314 -6.77 7.10 -12.40
N LEU A 315 -7.77 6.65 -11.63
CA LEU A 315 -8.80 7.54 -11.05
C LEU A 315 -8.20 8.63 -10.16
N ARG A 316 -7.14 8.31 -9.39
CA ARG A 316 -6.55 9.23 -8.41
C ARG A 316 -5.72 10.35 -9.03
N GLY A 317 -5.14 10.09 -10.21
CA GLY A 317 -4.14 10.93 -10.83
C GLY A 317 -4.68 12.22 -11.39
N ASN A 318 -3.92 13.31 -11.18
CA ASN A 318 -4.16 14.58 -11.87
C ASN A 318 -3.13 14.77 -12.98
N ARG A 319 -3.30 14.05 -14.09
CA ARG A 319 -2.42 14.15 -15.28
C ARG A 319 -2.73 15.38 -16.16
N THR A 320 -3.44 16.38 -15.61
CA THR A 320 -3.79 17.61 -16.35
C THR A 320 -2.69 18.66 -16.30
N LEU A 321 -1.71 18.51 -15.40
CA LEU A 321 -0.58 19.43 -15.31
C LEU A 321 0.32 19.30 -16.54
N LYS A 322 0.02 20.10 -17.56
CA LYS A 322 0.89 20.27 -18.74
C LYS A 322 1.84 21.43 -18.46
N LEU A 323 3.03 21.11 -17.94
CA LEU A 323 4.09 22.12 -17.85
C LEU A 323 4.68 22.36 -19.24
N ARG A 324 4.99 23.62 -19.54
CA ARG A 324 5.89 23.95 -20.64
C ARG A 324 7.25 23.35 -20.35
N LYS A 325 7.98 22.99 -21.40
CA LYS A 325 9.37 22.53 -21.28
C LYS A 325 10.17 23.57 -20.49
N ARG A 326 10.98 23.10 -19.54
CA ARG A 326 11.82 23.96 -18.71
C ARG A 326 13.28 23.65 -18.95
N PHE A 327 14.01 24.68 -19.32
CA PHE A 327 15.45 24.71 -19.23
C PHE A 327 15.81 25.02 -17.78
N PHE A 328 16.85 24.38 -17.25
CA PHE A 328 17.35 24.71 -15.92
C PHE A 328 18.87 24.85 -15.95
N ASP A 329 19.39 25.74 -15.11
CA ASP A 329 20.82 25.96 -14.99
C ASP A 329 21.44 24.81 -14.19
N LYS A 330 22.43 24.13 -14.78
CA LYS A 330 23.20 23.06 -14.13
C LYS A 330 23.93 23.53 -12.89
N LYS A 331 24.22 24.83 -12.76
CA LYS A 331 24.86 25.41 -11.58
C LYS A 331 23.91 25.61 -10.40
N ASN A 332 22.59 25.58 -10.62
CA ASN A 332 21.60 25.79 -9.57
C ASN A 332 20.28 25.02 -9.81
N PRO A 333 20.33 23.69 -9.98
CA PRO A 333 19.14 22.88 -10.19
C PRO A 333 18.26 22.85 -8.94
N LYS A 334 16.93 22.86 -9.14
CA LYS A 334 15.94 22.65 -8.08
C LYS A 334 15.57 21.18 -7.96
N LEU A 335 16.02 20.54 -6.89
CA LEU A 335 15.82 19.13 -6.61
C LEU A 335 14.67 18.95 -5.60
N LEU A 336 13.65 18.20 -5.99
CA LEU A 336 12.56 17.81 -5.09
C LEU A 336 12.70 16.34 -4.69
N PHE A 337 13.05 16.09 -3.44
CA PHE A 337 13.08 14.75 -2.86
C PHE A 337 11.70 14.39 -2.31
N VAL A 338 11.15 13.26 -2.74
CA VAL A 338 9.81 12.80 -2.32
C VAL A 338 9.89 11.46 -1.62
N PHE A 339 9.43 11.43 -0.38
CA PHE A 339 9.42 10.24 0.48
C PHE A 339 8.02 9.63 0.60
N SER A 340 7.92 8.31 0.66
CA SER A 340 6.64 7.58 0.56
C SER A 340 6.52 6.32 1.40
N SER A 341 7.62 5.79 1.95
CA SER A 341 7.66 4.45 2.54
C SER A 341 8.09 4.38 4.00
N GLY A 342 8.63 5.46 4.56
CA GLY A 342 8.91 5.55 6.00
C GLY A 342 10.16 6.35 6.33
N TYR A 343 10.50 6.38 7.62
CA TYR A 343 11.68 7.10 8.10
C TYR A 343 12.99 6.51 7.60
N ASP A 344 13.06 5.20 7.36
CA ASP A 344 14.27 4.54 6.85
C ASP A 344 14.66 5.04 5.44
N GLU A 345 13.66 5.31 4.58
CA GLU A 345 13.86 5.93 3.26
C GLU A 345 14.54 7.30 3.39
N VAL A 346 14.11 8.11 4.37
CA VAL A 346 14.69 9.43 4.64
C VAL A 346 16.12 9.31 5.15
N LYS A 347 16.36 8.42 6.13
CA LYS A 347 17.69 8.19 6.71
C LYS A 347 18.71 7.75 5.67
N LYS A 348 18.34 6.78 4.82
CA LYS A 348 19.18 6.30 3.72
C LYS A 348 19.49 7.41 2.72
N THR A 349 18.50 8.26 2.41
CA THR A 349 18.70 9.41 1.53
C THR A 349 19.68 10.42 2.13
N ILE A 350 19.54 10.73 3.42
CA ILE A 350 20.47 11.63 4.11
C ILE A 350 21.88 11.05 4.09
N ASN A 351 22.06 9.77 4.45
CA ASN A 351 23.38 9.13 4.43
C ASN A 351 24.00 9.11 3.02
N PHE A 352 23.18 8.92 1.99
CA PHE A 352 23.62 9.02 0.60
C PHE A 352 24.17 10.43 0.29
N LEU A 353 23.44 11.46 0.70
CA LEU A 353 23.80 12.87 0.45
C LEU A 353 25.00 13.34 1.30
N ASP A 354 25.06 12.92 2.57
CA ASP A 354 26.11 13.30 3.54
C ASP A 354 27.50 12.80 3.14
N THR A 355 27.56 11.69 2.37
CA THR A 355 28.83 11.19 1.81
C THR A 355 29.33 12.00 0.60
N GLY A 356 28.61 13.05 0.18
CA GLY A 356 28.83 13.78 -1.08
C GLY A 356 29.27 15.25 -0.94
N ASN A 357 29.74 15.66 0.24
CA ASN A 357 29.89 17.00 0.84
C ASN A 357 30.37 18.25 0.05
N LYS A 358 30.49 18.25 -1.28
CA LYS A 358 30.81 19.49 -2.04
C LYS A 358 29.88 19.83 -3.19
N VAL A 359 29.10 18.86 -3.69
CA VAL A 359 28.28 19.07 -4.89
C VAL A 359 26.92 19.69 -4.54
N LEU A 360 26.43 19.44 -3.32
CA LEU A 360 25.09 19.87 -2.88
C LEU A 360 24.99 21.37 -2.60
N ASP A 361 26.08 22.05 -2.25
CA ASP A 361 26.10 23.48 -1.91
C ASP A 361 25.59 24.38 -3.04
N SER A 362 25.66 23.89 -4.28
CA SER A 362 25.17 24.60 -5.46
C SER A 362 23.70 24.33 -5.79
N TYR A 363 23.06 23.36 -5.13
CA TYR A 363 21.72 22.88 -5.49
C TYR A 363 20.64 23.44 -4.57
N LYS A 364 19.46 23.74 -5.12
CA LYS A 364 18.27 24.08 -4.32
C LYS A 364 17.51 22.80 -3.99
N ILE A 365 17.57 22.36 -2.75
CA ILE A 365 17.00 21.10 -2.29
C ILE A 365 15.71 21.36 -1.51
N LYS A 366 14.66 20.61 -1.85
CA LYS A 366 13.42 20.59 -1.11
C LYS A 366 12.99 19.18 -0.78
N PHE A 367 12.58 18.97 0.47
CA PHE A 367 12.09 17.67 0.94
C PHE A 367 10.56 17.68 1.05
N ARG A 368 9.91 16.67 0.49
CA ARG A 368 8.47 16.41 0.62
C ARG A 368 8.24 15.08 1.35
N PHE A 369 7.77 15.19 2.58
CA PHE A 369 7.42 14.04 3.41
C PHE A 369 6.03 13.50 3.08
N HIS A 370 5.84 12.21 3.32
CA HIS A 370 4.52 11.62 3.36
C HIS A 370 3.77 12.12 4.62
N PRO A 371 2.45 12.37 4.57
CA PRO A 371 1.69 12.81 5.73
C PRO A 371 1.83 11.91 6.96
N ASP A 372 1.99 10.60 6.75
CA ASP A 372 2.13 9.61 7.82
C ASP A 372 3.57 9.48 8.35
N PHE A 373 4.56 10.05 7.64
CA PHE A 373 5.98 10.02 8.02
C PHE A 373 6.60 11.42 7.99
N PRO A 374 6.09 12.36 8.81
CA PRO A 374 6.55 13.74 8.84
C PRO A 374 7.90 13.87 9.56
N ILE A 375 8.63 14.96 9.27
CA ILE A 375 9.99 15.20 9.78
C ILE A 375 10.16 14.97 11.30
N TYR A 376 9.17 15.32 12.12
CA TYR A 376 9.26 15.25 13.57
C TYR A 376 9.39 13.84 14.15
N GLY A 377 9.18 12.78 13.37
CA GLY A 377 9.45 11.41 13.81
C GLY A 377 10.91 10.96 13.63
N LEU A 378 11.77 11.79 13.04
CA LEU A 378 13.21 11.50 12.93
C LEU A 378 13.95 11.84 14.23
N ASN A 379 15.11 11.21 14.42
CA ASN A 379 15.99 11.54 15.55
C ASN A 379 16.68 12.91 15.35
N LYS A 380 17.30 13.43 16.42
CA LYS A 380 17.95 14.74 16.43
C LYS A 380 19.01 14.90 15.35
N TYR A 381 19.82 13.87 15.07
CA TYR A 381 20.86 13.92 14.03
C TYR A 381 20.26 14.21 12.65
N TYR A 382 19.27 13.43 12.21
CA TYR A 382 18.66 13.61 10.90
C TYR A 382 17.88 14.93 10.78
N ASN A 383 17.21 15.35 11.86
CA ASN A 383 16.52 16.65 11.89
C ASN A 383 17.49 17.83 11.75
N ASN A 384 18.63 17.78 12.45
CA ASN A 384 19.66 18.80 12.34
C ASN A 384 20.26 18.83 10.94
N TRP A 385 20.55 17.65 10.37
CA TRP A 385 21.06 17.57 9.00
C TRP A 385 20.11 18.20 8.00
N ILE A 386 18.80 17.88 8.07
CA ILE A 386 17.81 18.47 7.17
C ILE A 386 17.76 19.99 7.34
N THR A 387 17.70 20.49 8.57
CA THR A 387 17.63 21.93 8.85
C THR A 387 18.82 22.70 8.29
N ASN A 388 20.01 22.08 8.27
CA ASN A 388 21.24 22.73 7.82
C ASN A 388 21.50 22.61 6.31
N ASN A 389 20.96 21.57 5.65
CA ASN A 389 21.34 21.21 4.27
C ASN A 389 20.18 21.25 3.26
N VAL A 390 18.94 21.52 3.70
CA VAL A 390 17.76 21.55 2.82
C VAL A 390 17.14 22.94 2.86
N ASP A 391 17.00 23.60 1.70
CA ASP A 391 16.43 24.95 1.60
C ASP A 391 15.01 25.05 2.15
N SER A 392 14.19 24.00 1.96
CA SER A 392 12.82 24.01 2.46
C SER A 392 12.18 22.63 2.59
N ILE A 393 11.19 22.54 3.48
CA ILE A 393 10.29 21.40 3.61
C ILE A 393 8.94 21.76 2.97
N SER A 394 8.52 20.96 1.99
CA SER A 394 7.29 21.16 1.22
C SER A 394 6.05 21.11 2.13
N LYS A 395 5.28 22.20 2.15
CA LYS A 395 3.93 22.27 2.72
C LYS A 395 2.84 22.51 1.66
N LYS A 396 3.22 22.61 0.38
CA LYS A 396 2.29 22.97 -0.71
C LYS A 396 1.64 21.74 -1.34
N SER A 397 0.72 22.01 -2.26
CA SER A 397 0.11 20.96 -3.09
C SER A 397 1.18 20.29 -3.95
N LEU A 398 0.96 19.03 -4.35
CA LEU A 398 1.89 18.34 -5.24
C LEU A 398 2.11 19.10 -6.56
N ASN A 399 1.04 19.69 -7.10
CA ASN A 399 1.13 20.47 -8.34
C ASN A 399 2.06 21.68 -8.21
N ASP A 400 2.05 22.36 -7.06
CA ASP A 400 2.94 23.51 -6.82
C ASP A 400 4.39 23.07 -6.68
N GLU A 401 4.63 21.92 -6.07
CA GLU A 401 5.98 21.37 -5.94
C GLU A 401 6.55 20.90 -7.28
N LEU A 402 5.75 20.24 -8.12
CA LEU A 402 6.14 19.89 -9.49
C LEU A 402 6.34 21.15 -10.36
N LYS A 403 5.57 22.21 -10.13
CA LYS A 403 5.82 23.52 -10.75
C LYS A 403 7.07 24.20 -10.23
N TRP A 404 7.63 23.80 -9.10
CA TRP A 404 8.83 24.43 -8.55
C TRP A 404 10.11 23.72 -9.00
N CYS A 405 10.13 22.39 -9.08
CA CYS A 405 11.35 21.62 -9.32
C CYS A 405 11.75 21.53 -10.80
N ASP A 406 13.04 21.25 -10.99
CA ASP A 406 13.65 20.91 -12.27
C ASP A 406 13.87 19.39 -12.39
N ILE A 407 14.23 18.75 -11.29
CA ILE A 407 14.43 17.29 -11.19
C ILE A 407 13.69 16.79 -9.95
N LEU A 408 12.96 15.68 -10.09
CA LEU A 408 12.39 14.95 -8.97
C LEU A 408 13.29 13.77 -8.57
N VAL A 409 13.62 13.67 -7.30
CA VAL A 409 14.42 12.59 -6.73
C VAL A 409 13.54 11.71 -5.85
N TYR A 410 13.61 10.39 -6.02
CA TYR A 410 12.75 9.45 -5.32
C TYR A 410 13.43 8.11 -5.04
N ILE A 411 12.92 7.37 -4.07
CA ILE A 411 13.23 5.93 -3.90
C ILE A 411 11.99 5.11 -4.29
N SER A 412 10.84 5.40 -3.67
CA SER A 412 9.64 4.58 -3.88
C SER A 412 8.33 5.31 -4.19
N SER A 413 8.39 6.62 -4.42
CA SER A 413 7.17 7.44 -4.52
C SER A 413 6.50 7.35 -5.89
N SER A 414 5.19 7.05 -5.90
CA SER A 414 4.38 7.03 -7.13
C SER A 414 4.31 8.37 -7.85
N VAL A 415 4.64 9.48 -7.16
CA VAL A 415 4.69 10.86 -7.69
C VAL A 415 5.55 10.97 -8.95
N VAL A 416 6.49 10.03 -9.14
CA VAL A 416 7.30 9.95 -10.36
C VAL A 416 6.44 9.83 -11.63
N ILE A 417 5.26 9.23 -11.56
CA ILE A 417 4.32 9.08 -12.69
C ILE A 417 3.79 10.45 -13.11
N GLU A 418 3.37 11.28 -12.15
CA GLU A 418 2.93 12.66 -12.38
C GLU A 418 4.08 13.55 -12.85
N ALA A 419 5.29 13.38 -12.30
CA ALA A 419 6.47 14.14 -12.71
C ALA A 419 6.85 13.91 -14.17
N ILE A 420 6.96 12.64 -14.60
CA ILE A 420 7.24 12.31 -16.00
C ILE A 420 6.10 12.78 -16.92
N SER A 421 4.84 12.65 -16.48
CA SER A 421 3.69 13.20 -17.23
C SER A 421 3.81 14.72 -17.43
N ALA A 422 4.38 15.42 -16.44
CA ALA A 422 4.65 16.85 -16.48
C ALA A 422 6.00 17.20 -17.15
N LYS A 423 6.65 16.24 -17.83
CA LYS A 423 7.95 16.38 -18.50
C LYS A 423 9.11 16.72 -17.56
N ILE A 424 9.00 16.38 -16.27
CA ILE A 424 10.05 16.57 -15.28
C ILE A 424 10.94 15.32 -15.27
N PRO A 425 12.26 15.44 -15.51
CA PRO A 425 13.18 14.33 -15.35
C PRO A 425 13.26 13.86 -13.90
N VAL A 426 13.55 12.57 -13.73
CA VAL A 426 13.52 11.92 -12.44
C VAL A 426 14.80 11.13 -12.16
N ILE A 427 15.24 11.15 -10.91
CA ILE A 427 16.36 10.36 -10.42
C ILE A 427 15.84 9.38 -9.36
N ASN A 428 16.03 8.08 -9.63
CA ASN A 428 15.78 7.03 -8.65
C ASN A 428 17.06 6.75 -7.86
N LEU A 429 17.00 6.92 -6.54
CA LEU A 429 18.07 6.47 -5.64
C LEU A 429 17.87 4.98 -5.37
N ASN A 430 18.66 4.12 -6.00
CA ASN A 430 18.58 2.67 -5.82
C ASN A 430 19.35 2.24 -4.58
N ILE A 431 18.87 2.70 -3.42
CA ILE A 431 19.48 2.47 -2.10
C ILE A 431 18.55 1.67 -1.16
N ASP A 432 17.40 1.21 -1.68
CA ASP A 432 16.49 0.33 -0.95
C ASP A 432 16.69 -1.14 -1.35
N ILE A 433 16.55 -2.03 -0.37
CA ILE A 433 16.76 -3.48 -0.52
C ILE A 433 15.59 -4.17 -1.23
N TYR A 434 14.39 -3.59 -1.16
CA TYR A 434 13.16 -4.21 -1.68
C TYR A 434 12.88 -3.88 -3.15
N ASN A 435 13.75 -3.12 -3.82
CA ASN A 435 13.54 -2.66 -5.19
C ASN A 435 12.17 -1.97 -5.33
N SER A 436 12.04 -0.87 -4.60
CA SER A 436 10.77 -0.15 -4.43
C SER A 436 10.42 0.78 -5.60
N ASP A 437 11.10 0.70 -6.73
CA ASP A 437 10.89 1.59 -7.88
C ASP A 437 9.51 1.39 -8.55
N PRO A 438 8.56 2.34 -8.44
CA PRO A 438 7.25 2.28 -9.08
C PRO A 438 7.29 2.26 -10.61
N LEU A 439 8.43 2.57 -11.23
CA LEU A 439 8.59 2.45 -12.69
C LEU A 439 9.12 1.08 -13.12
N LEU A 440 9.10 0.08 -12.23
CA LEU A 440 9.43 -1.32 -12.52
C LEU A 440 10.82 -1.51 -13.14
N ASN A 441 11.79 -0.68 -12.74
CA ASN A 441 13.15 -0.65 -13.31
C ASN A 441 13.20 -0.38 -14.81
N LYS A 442 12.11 0.11 -15.42
CA LYS A 442 12.11 0.50 -16.82
C LYS A 442 13.16 1.57 -17.04
N LYS A 443 14.02 1.36 -18.05
CA LYS A 443 14.93 2.38 -18.58
C LYS A 443 14.10 3.34 -19.42
N LEU A 444 14.09 4.62 -19.04
CA LEU A 444 13.38 5.70 -19.74
C LEU A 444 14.33 6.87 -19.93
N SER A 445 14.17 7.64 -20.99
CA SER A 445 15.05 8.78 -21.27
C SER A 445 15.03 9.84 -20.17
N LEU A 446 13.87 10.05 -19.55
CA LEU A 446 13.66 10.99 -18.44
C LEU A 446 13.96 10.40 -17.07
N LYS A 447 14.53 9.19 -16.99
CA LYS A 447 14.85 8.55 -15.72
C LYS A 447 16.32 8.15 -15.67
N LYS A 448 16.98 8.47 -14.56
CA LYS A 448 18.28 7.89 -14.21
C LYS A 448 18.18 7.14 -12.90
N VAL A 449 18.88 6.02 -12.81
CA VAL A 449 19.02 5.23 -11.60
C VAL A 449 20.44 5.45 -11.10
N VAL A 450 20.59 5.80 -9.84
CA VAL A 450 21.90 6.12 -9.25
C VAL A 450 22.11 5.28 -8.00
N THR A 451 23.37 4.93 -7.73
CA THR A 451 23.77 4.14 -6.56
C THR A 451 24.84 4.82 -5.71
N ASN A 452 25.45 5.89 -6.24
CA ASN A 452 26.50 6.67 -5.59
C ASN A 452 26.42 8.15 -6.04
N ASN A 453 27.17 9.02 -5.37
CA ASN A 453 27.16 10.47 -5.61
C ASN A 453 27.72 10.87 -6.99
N ASN A 454 28.68 10.14 -7.53
CA ASN A 454 29.22 10.43 -8.86
C ASN A 454 28.15 10.25 -9.95
N ASP A 455 27.40 9.14 -9.87
CA ASP A 455 26.28 8.87 -10.79
C ASP A 455 25.17 9.89 -10.62
N PHE A 456 24.94 10.40 -9.41
CA PHE A 456 23.98 11.45 -9.13
C PHE A 456 24.34 12.76 -9.86
N THR A 457 25.59 13.22 -9.74
CA THR A 457 26.08 14.41 -10.45
C THR A 457 26.02 14.23 -11.95
N LYS A 458 26.44 13.06 -12.47
CA LYS A 458 26.34 12.72 -13.90
C LYS A 458 24.90 12.76 -14.41
N ALA A 459 23.94 12.27 -13.62
CA ALA A 459 22.52 12.30 -13.98
C ALA A 459 21.98 13.74 -14.07
N ILE A 460 22.36 14.62 -13.14
CA ILE A 460 21.98 16.03 -13.17
C ILE A 460 22.55 16.73 -14.41
N ASN A 461 23.84 16.54 -14.68
CA ASN A 461 24.50 17.10 -15.86
C ASN A 461 23.82 16.64 -17.15
N TYR A 462 23.56 15.33 -17.28
CA TYR A 462 22.84 14.76 -18.41
C TYR A 462 21.47 15.42 -18.63
N PHE A 463 20.69 15.61 -17.57
CA PHE A 463 19.37 16.24 -17.70
C PHE A 463 19.46 17.73 -18.04
N SER A 464 20.48 18.45 -17.55
CA SER A 464 20.71 19.84 -17.92
C SER A 464 20.99 19.98 -19.42
N GLU A 465 21.80 19.09 -20.00
CA GLU A 465 22.15 19.09 -21.41
C GLU A 465 20.95 18.76 -22.33
N ILE A 466 20.12 17.79 -21.94
CA ILE A 466 18.92 17.44 -22.71
C ILE A 466 17.87 18.52 -22.63
N SER A 467 17.77 19.22 -21.49
CA SER A 467 16.88 20.37 -21.38
C SER A 467 17.20 21.40 -22.46
N ASN A 468 18.49 21.56 -22.82
CA ASN A 468 18.96 22.51 -23.84
C ASN A 468 18.71 22.08 -25.30
N LYS A 469 18.68 20.77 -25.62
CA LYS A 469 18.75 20.27 -27.01
C LYS A 469 17.41 19.89 -27.68
N ASP A 470 16.28 20.52 -27.32
CA ASP A 470 14.94 20.24 -27.93
C ASP A 470 14.64 18.77 -28.26
N ASN A 471 14.93 17.89 -27.31
CA ASN A 471 14.89 16.45 -27.56
C ASN A 471 13.48 15.86 -27.38
N ILE A 472 12.54 16.31 -28.22
CA ILE A 472 11.11 15.91 -28.22
C ILE A 472 10.96 14.39 -28.14
N ARG A 473 11.81 13.65 -28.87
CA ARG A 473 11.83 12.19 -28.89
C ARG A 473 11.99 11.56 -27.51
N LEU A 474 12.90 12.08 -26.67
CA LEU A 474 13.17 11.54 -25.33
C LEU A 474 11.98 11.74 -24.37
N TYR A 475 11.29 12.88 -24.51
CA TYR A 475 10.07 13.12 -23.75
C TYR A 475 8.95 12.18 -24.20
N SER A 476 8.75 12.04 -25.52
CA SER A 476 7.68 11.21 -26.08
C SER A 476 7.78 9.74 -25.65
N GLU A 477 8.97 9.16 -25.64
CA GLU A 477 9.17 7.78 -25.17
C GLU A 477 8.71 7.61 -23.71
N SER A 478 9.17 8.50 -22.84
CA SER A 478 8.87 8.43 -21.40
C SER A 478 7.39 8.69 -21.12
N ILE A 479 6.77 9.64 -21.83
CA ILE A 479 5.34 9.95 -21.70
C ILE A 479 4.49 8.78 -22.22
N ASN A 480 4.84 8.18 -23.36
CA ASN A 480 4.13 7.03 -23.91
C ASN A 480 4.12 5.86 -22.92
N TYR A 481 5.24 5.61 -22.23
CA TYR A 481 5.28 4.61 -21.16
C TYR A 481 4.30 4.95 -20.03
N ILE A 482 4.29 6.20 -19.56
CA ILE A 482 3.37 6.62 -18.50
C ILE A 482 1.90 6.61 -18.93
N ASP A 483 1.61 6.91 -20.20
CA ASP A 483 0.26 6.83 -20.75
C ASP A 483 -0.29 5.42 -20.75
N LYS A 484 0.57 4.41 -20.95
CA LYS A 484 0.22 3.00 -20.79
C LYS A 484 0.19 2.56 -19.33
N TYR A 485 1.06 3.13 -18.48
CA TYR A 485 1.17 2.75 -17.08
C TYR A 485 -0.03 3.25 -16.25
N ALA A 486 -0.39 4.51 -16.41
CA ALA A 486 -1.43 5.19 -15.64
C ALA A 486 -2.37 5.93 -16.60
N ILE A 487 -3.33 5.20 -17.15
CA ILE A 487 -4.23 5.70 -18.19
C ILE A 487 -5.06 6.86 -17.63
N ASN A 488 -5.20 7.94 -18.41
CA ASN A 488 -5.92 9.12 -17.97
C ASN A 488 -7.40 8.80 -17.68
N LYS A 489 -7.93 9.28 -16.55
CA LYS A 489 -9.33 9.13 -16.15
C LYS A 489 -10.35 9.70 -17.15
N THR A 490 -9.94 10.53 -18.11
CA THR A 490 -10.80 10.97 -19.22
C THR A 490 -11.19 9.83 -20.15
N LYS A 491 -10.44 8.71 -20.14
CA LYS A 491 -10.74 7.48 -20.89
C LYS A 491 -11.55 6.47 -20.07
N LEU A 492 -12.16 6.88 -18.97
CA LEU A 492 -12.91 5.98 -18.09
C LEU A 492 -14.13 5.42 -18.83
N ASP A 493 -14.15 4.10 -19.03
CA ASP A 493 -15.36 3.35 -19.30
C ASP A 493 -15.93 2.79 -17.99
N VAL A 494 -17.09 3.30 -17.61
CA VAL A 494 -17.81 2.88 -16.39
C VAL A 494 -18.15 1.39 -16.42
N LYS A 495 -18.38 0.79 -17.61
CA LYS A 495 -18.67 -0.65 -17.74
C LYS A 495 -17.51 -1.53 -17.29
N THR A 496 -16.28 -1.00 -17.24
CA THR A 496 -15.13 -1.74 -16.70
C THR A 496 -15.31 -2.03 -15.20
N PHE A 497 -16.04 -1.16 -14.49
CA PHE A 497 -16.34 -1.24 -13.06
C PHE A 497 -17.74 -1.79 -12.76
N LEU A 498 -18.47 -2.25 -13.79
CA LEU A 498 -19.73 -2.98 -13.67
C LEU A 498 -19.57 -4.38 -14.26
#